data_AF-A0A8C9MN11-F1
#
_entry.id   AF-A0A8C9MN11-F1
#
_cell.length_a   1.000
_cell.length_b   1.000
_cell.length_c   1.000
_cell.angle_alpha   90.00
_cell.angle_beta   90.00
_cell.angle_gamma   90.00
#
_symmetry.space_group_name_H-M   'P 1'
#
loop_
_entity.id
_entity.type
_entity.pdbx_description
1 polymer ?
#
loop_
_entity_poly.entity_id
_entity_poly.type
_entity_poly.pdbx_seq_one_letter_code
_entity_poly.pdbx_strand_id
1 'polypeptide(L)'
;LRAASSARAAPVSPARGGTMRCGADAVLELCRFQSLQLEREMCLASNCTQARVNLSLRPRLEDGKASLAIKYQELQEIREACWDKQQRLGESGAKWSPQRALGQLQAKLDASESESEAQIKQFLAQELPLESFLESFCQSRTRSHVCRTQLEKLQELLQKDQVQKDQVGRDPAGCPGAPASMAPAAVPFPVPAAPPKHHLPALAQQPASPCSEVPGLGSPLRLVGHVPVLSPQPREQEPPHR
;
A
#
# COMPACT_ATOMS: atom_id res chain seq x y z
N LEU A 1 -55.76 100.39 -57.96
CA LEU A 1 -54.30 100.47 -57.68
C LEU A 1 -54.07 100.13 -56.21
N ARG A 2 -53.37 99.02 -55.93
CA ARG A 2 -52.81 98.56 -54.63
C ARG A 2 -53.83 98.26 -53.51
N ALA A 3 -53.76 97.17 -52.74
CA ALA A 3 -52.89 96.01 -52.76
C ALA A 3 -53.69 94.86 -52.12
N ALA A 4 -53.64 93.69 -52.74
CA ALA A 4 -54.14 92.44 -52.19
C ALA A 4 -52.99 91.74 -51.45
N SER A 5 -53.23 91.29 -50.22
CA SER A 5 -52.42 90.28 -49.52
C SER A 5 -53.40 89.39 -48.75
N SER A 6 -53.86 88.32 -49.40
CA SER A 6 -53.36 86.95 -49.24
C SER A 6 -53.74 86.33 -47.90
N ALA A 7 -54.89 85.66 -47.88
CA ALA A 7 -55.25 84.66 -46.88
C ALA A 7 -55.43 83.33 -47.62
N ARG A 8 -54.49 82.41 -47.46
CA ARG A 8 -54.54 81.07 -48.04
C ARG A 8 -54.60 80.04 -46.90
N ALA A 9 -55.64 79.22 -46.93
CA ALA A 9 -55.82 78.09 -46.02
C ALA A 9 -54.92 76.90 -46.38
N ALA A 10 -54.64 76.12 -45.33
CA ALA A 10 -53.75 74.95 -45.11
C ALA A 10 -53.52 73.92 -46.24
N PRO A 11 -52.49 73.05 -46.11
CA PRO A 11 -52.75 71.77 -45.44
C PRO A 11 -51.63 71.26 -44.49
N VAL A 12 -52.08 70.56 -43.44
CA VAL A 12 -51.55 69.31 -42.86
C VAL A 12 -50.02 69.11 -42.80
N SER A 13 -49.49 69.08 -41.58
CA SER A 13 -48.85 67.84 -41.06
C SER A 13 -48.91 67.81 -39.54
N PRO A 14 -49.38 66.70 -38.94
CA PRO A 14 -49.51 66.59 -37.49
C PRO A 14 -48.13 66.38 -36.88
N ALA A 15 -47.88 67.07 -35.77
CA ALA A 15 -46.93 66.62 -34.77
C ALA A 15 -47.33 65.19 -34.36
N ARG A 16 -46.65 64.17 -34.89
CA ARG A 16 -46.84 62.77 -34.49
C ARG A 16 -45.58 62.26 -33.83
N GLY A 17 -45.71 61.99 -32.54
CA GLY A 17 -45.19 60.74 -31.99
C GLY A 17 -43.81 60.79 -31.35
N GLY A 18 -43.52 61.82 -30.55
CA GLY A 18 -42.46 61.75 -29.55
C GLY A 18 -42.89 60.97 -28.30
N THR A 19 -43.51 59.79 -28.40
CA THR A 19 -43.95 59.00 -27.23
C THR A 19 -44.32 57.56 -27.61
N MET A 20 -43.39 56.78 -28.19
CA MET A 20 -43.56 55.31 -28.26
C MET A 20 -42.25 54.52 -28.13
N ARG A 21 -41.09 55.16 -27.86
CA ARG A 21 -39.83 54.42 -27.60
C ARG A 21 -39.69 53.98 -26.14
N CYS A 22 -40.00 54.85 -25.18
CA CYS A 22 -39.90 54.51 -23.75
C CYS A 22 -40.81 53.34 -23.32
N GLY A 23 -41.96 53.14 -23.97
CA GLY A 23 -42.85 52.01 -23.66
C GLY A 23 -42.33 50.66 -24.16
N ALA A 24 -41.69 50.63 -25.34
CA ALA A 24 -41.12 49.41 -25.90
C ALA A 24 -39.85 48.98 -25.15
N ASP A 25 -38.98 49.94 -24.79
CA ASP A 25 -37.76 49.68 -24.02
C ASP A 25 -38.09 49.19 -22.59
N ALA A 26 -39.12 49.75 -21.94
CA ALA A 26 -39.57 49.30 -20.62
C ALA A 26 -40.16 47.88 -20.65
N VAL A 27 -40.89 47.52 -21.71
CA VAL A 27 -41.40 46.16 -21.91
C VAL A 27 -40.25 45.17 -22.16
N LEU A 28 -39.24 45.58 -22.93
CA LEU A 28 -38.06 44.75 -23.20
C LEU A 28 -37.25 44.48 -21.92
N GLU A 29 -37.05 45.50 -21.08
CA GLU A 29 -36.37 45.37 -19.78
C GLU A 29 -37.17 44.51 -18.80
N LEU A 30 -38.51 44.60 -18.78
CA LEU A 30 -39.35 43.71 -17.97
C LEU A 30 -39.24 42.25 -18.42
N CYS A 31 -39.28 42.00 -19.74
CA CYS A 31 -39.08 40.65 -20.29
C CYS A 31 -37.69 40.10 -19.96
N ARG A 32 -36.65 40.94 -20.03
CA ARG A 32 -35.28 40.57 -19.64
C ARG A 32 -35.17 40.23 -18.16
N PHE A 33 -35.77 41.04 -17.28
CA PHE A 33 -35.83 40.77 -15.85
C PHE A 33 -36.54 39.46 -15.54
N GLN A 34 -37.70 39.21 -16.17
CA GLN A 34 -38.43 37.94 -16.00
C GLN A 34 -37.62 36.73 -16.47
N SER A 35 -36.86 36.89 -17.56
CA SER A 35 -36.00 35.82 -18.08
C SER A 35 -34.87 35.47 -17.12
N LEU A 36 -34.24 36.49 -16.52
CA LEU A 36 -33.21 36.31 -15.50
C LEU A 36 -33.77 35.71 -14.20
N GLN A 37 -35.00 36.07 -13.82
CA GLN A 37 -35.66 35.45 -12.67
C GLN A 37 -35.93 33.97 -12.92
N LEU A 38 -36.44 33.62 -14.10
CA LEU A 38 -36.67 32.23 -14.48
C LEU A 38 -35.36 31.43 -14.50
N GLU A 39 -34.30 31.98 -15.08
CA GLU A 39 -32.97 31.34 -15.10
C GLU A 39 -32.43 31.12 -13.68
N ARG A 40 -32.58 32.10 -12.79
CA ARG A 40 -32.21 31.98 -11.38
C ARG A 40 -32.99 30.85 -10.70
N GLU A 41 -34.31 30.79 -10.88
CA GLU A 41 -35.15 29.75 -10.29
C GLU A 41 -34.77 28.35 -10.81
N MET A 42 -34.52 28.22 -12.12
CA MET A 42 -34.04 26.98 -12.72
C MET A 42 -32.68 26.56 -12.15
N CYS A 43 -31.74 27.50 -12.02
CA CYS A 43 -30.43 27.24 -11.45
C CYS A 43 -30.52 26.81 -9.98
N LEU A 44 -31.35 27.50 -9.17
CA LEU A 44 -31.58 27.15 -7.78
C LEU A 44 -32.24 25.77 -7.64
N ALA A 45 -33.24 25.46 -8.45
CA ALA A 45 -33.89 24.15 -8.45
C ALA A 45 -32.92 23.01 -8.82
N SER A 46 -32.07 23.25 -9.83
CA SER A 46 -31.00 22.32 -10.23
C SER A 46 -29.99 22.12 -9.11
N ASN A 47 -29.48 23.21 -8.53
CA ASN A 47 -28.53 23.16 -7.42
C ASN A 47 -29.12 22.45 -6.19
N CYS A 48 -30.36 22.74 -5.81
CA CYS A 48 -31.05 22.05 -4.71
C CYS A 48 -31.17 20.55 -4.96
N THR A 49 -31.52 20.16 -6.19
CA THR A 49 -31.62 18.75 -6.57
C THR A 49 -30.25 18.07 -6.46
N GLN A 50 -29.20 18.72 -6.98
CA GLN A 50 -27.84 18.19 -6.93
C GLN A 50 -27.29 18.13 -5.50
N ALA A 51 -27.54 19.14 -4.67
CA ALA A 51 -27.16 19.16 -3.27
C ALA A 51 -27.85 18.03 -2.50
N ARG A 52 -29.13 17.77 -2.76
CA ARG A 52 -29.87 16.65 -2.14
C ARG A 52 -29.26 15.30 -2.51
N VAL A 53 -28.89 15.10 -3.78
CA VAL A 53 -28.21 13.88 -4.24
C VAL A 53 -26.80 13.76 -3.62
N ASN A 54 -26.04 14.86 -3.55
CA ASN A 54 -24.72 14.85 -2.93
C ASN A 54 -24.81 14.47 -1.44
N LEU A 55 -25.79 15.03 -0.71
CA LEU A 55 -26.04 14.71 0.69
C LEU A 55 -26.47 13.25 0.87
N SER A 56 -27.29 12.70 -0.03
CA SER A 56 -27.69 11.29 0.06
C SER A 56 -26.56 10.30 -0.26
N LEU A 57 -25.56 10.72 -1.05
CA LEU A 57 -24.40 9.90 -1.38
C LEU A 57 -23.30 9.90 -0.31
N ARG A 58 -23.22 10.95 0.54
CA ARG A 58 -22.23 11.06 1.62
C ARG A 58 -22.11 9.82 2.51
N PRO A 59 -23.19 9.28 3.12
CA PRO A 59 -23.08 8.13 4.01
C PRO A 59 -22.48 6.92 3.29
N ARG A 60 -22.92 6.63 2.06
CA ARG A 60 -22.39 5.52 1.26
C ARG A 60 -20.88 5.66 0.96
N LEU A 61 -20.41 6.88 0.73
CA LEU A 61 -18.98 7.14 0.51
C LEU A 61 -18.17 7.01 1.81
N GLU A 62 -18.73 7.46 2.93
CA GLU A 62 -18.11 7.34 4.25
C GLU A 62 -18.01 5.87 4.68
N ASP A 63 -19.09 5.11 4.52
CA ASP A 63 -19.12 3.66 4.75
C ASP A 63 -18.10 2.93 3.86
N GLY A 64 -18.03 3.30 2.58
CA GLY A 64 -17.06 2.74 1.64
C GLY A 64 -15.61 3.02 2.05
N LYS A 65 -15.31 4.23 2.54
CA LYS A 65 -13.99 4.60 3.06
C LYS A 65 -13.65 3.80 4.33
N ALA A 66 -14.60 3.67 5.25
CA ALA A 66 -14.41 2.91 6.48
C ALA A 66 -14.17 1.43 6.19
N SER A 67 -14.98 0.82 5.33
CA SER A 67 -14.82 -0.57 4.89
C SER A 67 -13.47 -0.80 4.22
N LEU A 68 -13.04 0.12 3.34
CA LEU A 68 -11.74 0.04 2.70
C LEU A 68 -10.59 0.14 3.71
N ALA A 69 -10.68 1.04 4.69
CA ALA A 69 -9.70 1.17 5.76
C ALA A 69 -9.57 -0.12 6.58
N ILE A 70 -10.71 -0.75 6.93
CA ILE A 70 -10.74 -2.05 7.61
C ILE A 70 -10.03 -3.12 6.76
N LYS A 71 -10.31 -3.19 5.46
CA LYS A 71 -9.65 -4.17 4.57
C LYS A 71 -8.14 -3.96 4.45
N TYR A 72 -7.68 -2.71 4.43
CA TYR A 72 -6.25 -2.41 4.46
C TYR A 72 -5.61 -2.80 5.80
N GLN A 73 -6.31 -2.59 6.91
CA GLN A 73 -5.84 -3.00 8.23
C GLN A 73 -5.74 -4.53 8.33
N GLU A 74 -6.76 -5.28 7.92
CA GLU A 74 -6.73 -6.75 7.84
C GLU A 74 -5.57 -7.25 6.98
N LEU A 75 -5.34 -6.63 5.82
CA LEU A 75 -4.23 -6.98 4.93
C LEU A 75 -2.87 -6.75 5.61
N GLN A 76 -2.74 -5.66 6.36
CA GLN A 76 -1.52 -5.34 7.10
C GLN A 76 -1.26 -6.38 8.19
N GLU A 77 -2.28 -6.75 8.96
CA GLU A 77 -2.19 -7.78 9.99
C GLU A 77 -1.79 -9.15 9.40
N ILE A 78 -2.40 -9.55 8.28
CA ILE A 78 -2.05 -10.78 7.58
C ILE A 78 -0.60 -10.74 7.09
N ARG A 79 -0.17 -9.60 6.54
CA ARG A 79 1.21 -9.40 6.06
C ARG A 79 2.22 -9.55 7.20
N GLU A 80 1.97 -8.90 8.33
CA GLU A 80 2.82 -8.96 9.52
C GLU A 80 2.85 -10.39 10.07
N ALA A 81 1.70 -11.04 10.21
CA ALA A 81 1.63 -12.44 10.65
C ALA A 81 2.36 -13.41 9.70
N CYS A 82 2.30 -13.16 8.39
CA CYS A 82 3.07 -13.92 7.40
C CYS A 82 4.58 -13.66 7.53
N TRP A 83 4.97 -12.40 7.72
CA TRP A 83 6.37 -12.04 7.94
C TRP A 83 6.93 -12.71 9.19
N ASP A 84 6.22 -12.67 10.31
CA ASP A 84 6.63 -13.31 11.56
C ASP A 84 6.78 -14.82 11.40
N LYS A 85 5.83 -15.48 10.73
CA LYS A 85 5.93 -16.91 10.41
C LYS A 85 7.16 -17.19 9.53
N GLN A 86 7.44 -16.34 8.55
CA GLN A 86 8.60 -16.50 7.67
C GLN A 86 9.92 -16.36 8.44
N GLN A 87 10.02 -15.40 9.37
CA GLN A 87 11.20 -15.24 10.23
C GLN A 87 11.40 -16.46 11.12
N ARG A 88 10.34 -16.93 11.80
CA ARG A 88 10.39 -18.13 12.66
C ARG A 88 10.78 -19.39 11.89
N LEU A 89 10.31 -19.54 10.66
CA LEU A 89 10.74 -20.61 9.76
C LEU A 89 12.20 -20.48 9.35
N GLY A 90 12.68 -19.26 9.07
CA GLY A 90 14.09 -18.99 8.77
C GLY A 90 15.03 -19.38 9.91
N GLU A 91 14.71 -18.95 11.13
CA GLU A 91 15.46 -19.30 12.34
C GLU A 91 15.45 -20.81 12.62
N SER A 92 14.28 -21.44 12.49
CA SER A 92 14.14 -22.88 12.68
C SER A 92 14.88 -23.68 11.60
N GLY A 93 14.81 -23.22 10.34
CA GLY A 93 15.50 -23.83 9.21
C GLY A 93 17.02 -23.77 9.36
N ALA A 94 17.56 -22.65 9.83
CA ALA A 94 18.97 -22.53 10.14
C ALA A 94 19.39 -23.48 11.29
N LYS A 95 18.58 -23.54 12.35
CA LYS A 95 18.83 -24.40 13.54
C LYS A 95 18.82 -25.89 13.21
N TRP A 96 17.94 -26.32 12.32
CA TRP A 96 17.74 -27.73 11.96
C TRP A 96 18.30 -28.08 10.58
N SER A 97 19.22 -27.26 10.05
CA SER A 97 19.86 -27.53 8.78
C SER A 97 20.84 -28.72 8.87
N PRO A 98 20.92 -29.58 7.84
CA PRO A 98 21.90 -30.67 7.80
C PRO A 98 23.34 -30.20 7.95
N GLN A 99 23.67 -29.01 7.42
CA GLN A 99 24.99 -28.38 7.56
C GLN A 99 25.29 -28.04 9.01
N ARG A 100 24.30 -27.54 9.77
CA ARG A 100 24.47 -27.28 11.20
C ARG A 100 24.59 -28.58 12.00
N ALA A 101 23.93 -29.66 11.59
CA ALA A 101 24.12 -30.97 12.19
C ALA A 101 25.54 -31.51 11.93
N LEU A 102 26.06 -31.37 10.71
CA LEU A 102 27.45 -31.72 10.37
C LEU A 102 28.45 -30.96 11.24
N GLY A 103 28.32 -29.63 11.34
CA GLY A 103 29.20 -28.81 12.16
C GLY A 103 29.17 -29.20 13.65
N GLN A 104 27.99 -29.54 14.19
CA GLN A 104 27.86 -30.03 15.56
C GLN A 104 28.52 -31.41 15.77
N LEU A 105 28.38 -32.32 14.82
CA LEU A 105 29.03 -33.63 14.88
C LEU A 105 30.55 -33.51 14.78
N GLN A 106 31.06 -32.63 13.90
CA GLN A 106 32.49 -32.36 13.78
C GLN A 106 33.05 -31.78 15.09
N ALA A 107 32.39 -30.77 15.67
CA ALA A 107 32.83 -30.19 16.95
C ALA A 107 32.84 -31.21 18.10
N LYS A 108 31.85 -32.13 18.15
CA LYS A 108 31.83 -33.23 19.12
C LYS A 108 32.96 -34.23 18.88
N LEU A 109 33.24 -34.56 17.62
CA LEU A 109 34.35 -35.43 17.25
C LEU A 109 35.67 -34.82 17.72
N ASP A 110 35.96 -33.59 17.33
CA ASP A 110 37.18 -32.86 17.69
C ASP A 110 37.34 -32.76 19.22
N ALA A 111 36.26 -32.46 19.94
CA ALA A 111 36.26 -32.40 21.41
C ALA A 111 36.59 -33.76 22.05
N SER A 112 35.99 -34.85 21.57
CA SER A 112 36.26 -36.20 22.08
C SER A 112 37.65 -36.71 21.72
N GLU A 113 38.19 -36.34 20.56
CA GLU A 113 39.57 -36.67 20.18
C GLU A 113 40.57 -35.91 21.04
N SER A 114 40.36 -34.60 21.24
CA SER A 114 41.17 -33.79 22.14
C SER A 114 41.13 -34.28 23.59
N GLU A 115 39.97 -34.68 24.09
CA GLU A 115 39.82 -35.31 25.41
C GLU A 115 40.63 -36.62 25.49
N SER A 116 40.56 -37.47 24.47
CA SER A 116 41.33 -38.72 24.44
C SER A 116 42.84 -38.49 24.43
N GLU A 117 43.31 -37.46 23.72
CA GLU A 117 44.72 -37.06 23.75
C GLU A 117 45.14 -36.50 25.11
N ALA A 118 44.28 -35.72 25.76
CA ALA A 118 44.54 -35.20 27.09
C ALA A 118 44.65 -36.33 28.13
N GLN A 119 43.75 -37.32 28.06
CA GLN A 119 43.79 -38.52 28.90
C GLN A 119 45.10 -39.30 28.70
N ILE A 120 45.55 -39.48 27.45
CA ILE A 120 46.85 -40.12 27.17
C ILE A 120 47.99 -39.32 27.80
N LYS A 121 48.01 -37.99 27.63
CA LYS A 121 49.06 -37.11 28.18
C LYS A 121 49.12 -37.20 29.71
N GLN A 122 47.96 -37.15 30.37
CA GLN A 122 47.86 -37.27 31.83
C GLN A 122 48.31 -38.64 32.34
N PHE A 123 47.92 -39.72 31.65
CA PHE A 123 48.36 -41.08 32.00
C PHE A 123 49.88 -41.24 31.88
N LEU A 124 50.49 -40.73 30.79
CA LEU A 124 51.95 -40.76 30.60
C LEU A 124 52.70 -39.90 31.64
N ALA A 125 52.08 -38.81 32.10
CA ALA A 125 52.58 -37.99 33.19
C ALA A 125 52.37 -38.61 34.58
N GLN A 126 51.75 -39.80 34.67
CA GLN A 126 51.38 -40.49 35.92
C GLN A 126 50.39 -39.69 36.79
N GLU A 127 49.67 -38.74 36.20
CA GLU A 127 48.64 -37.93 36.87
C GLU A 127 47.28 -38.65 36.92
N LEU A 128 47.11 -39.71 36.13
CA LEU A 128 45.88 -40.49 36.02
C LEU A 128 46.15 -41.98 36.28
N PRO A 129 45.51 -42.63 37.27
CA PRO A 129 45.65 -44.06 37.51
C PRO A 129 45.15 -44.93 36.34
N LEU A 130 45.71 -46.13 36.19
CA LEU A 130 45.41 -47.04 35.07
C LEU A 130 43.91 -47.34 34.91
N GLU A 131 43.22 -47.71 35.98
CA GLU A 131 41.79 -48.06 35.91
C GLU A 131 40.93 -46.87 35.46
N SER A 132 41.18 -45.67 36.01
CA SER A 132 40.48 -44.44 35.62
C SER A 132 40.82 -44.02 34.18
N PHE A 133 42.06 -44.21 33.76
CA PHE A 133 42.46 -43.99 32.37
C PHE A 133 41.69 -44.93 31.42
N LEU A 134 41.66 -46.23 31.69
CA LEU A 134 41.00 -47.21 30.82
C LEU A 134 39.50 -46.91 30.68
N GLU A 135 38.82 -46.62 31.78
CA GLU A 135 37.41 -46.26 31.76
C GLU A 135 37.16 -44.99 30.93
N SER A 136 37.85 -43.90 31.27
CA SER A 136 37.61 -42.59 30.65
C SER A 136 38.08 -42.53 29.18
N PHE A 137 39.17 -43.21 28.84
CA PHE A 137 39.68 -43.32 27.47
C PHE A 137 38.78 -44.19 26.59
N CYS A 138 38.31 -45.33 27.09
CA CYS A 138 37.36 -46.14 26.33
C CYS A 138 36.06 -45.36 26.04
N GLN A 139 35.59 -44.55 27.01
CA GLN A 139 34.43 -43.68 26.82
C GLN A 139 34.68 -42.59 25.76
N SER A 140 35.78 -41.84 25.86
CA SER A 140 36.12 -40.77 24.89
C SER A 140 36.31 -41.34 23.48
N ARG A 141 37.03 -42.47 23.34
CA ARG A 141 37.23 -43.17 22.07
C ARG A 141 35.92 -43.69 21.48
N THR A 142 35.05 -44.29 22.31
CA THR A 142 33.73 -44.75 21.84
C THR A 142 32.91 -43.58 21.29
N ARG A 143 32.88 -42.44 22.00
CA ARG A 143 32.22 -41.22 21.51
C ARG A 143 32.80 -40.72 20.19
N SER A 144 34.14 -40.68 20.08
CA SER A 144 34.83 -40.29 18.84
C SER A 144 34.45 -41.19 17.66
N HIS A 145 34.50 -42.51 17.84
CA HIS A 145 34.14 -43.47 16.78
C HIS A 145 32.67 -43.33 16.37
N VAL A 146 31.75 -43.21 17.32
CA VAL A 146 30.32 -42.99 17.04
C VAL A 146 30.12 -41.68 16.27
N CYS A 147 30.74 -40.58 16.70
CA CYS A 147 30.60 -39.28 16.01
C CYS A 147 31.17 -39.34 14.58
N ARG A 148 32.32 -39.99 14.38
CA ARG A 148 32.95 -40.18 13.07
C ARG A 148 32.03 -40.97 12.12
N THR A 149 31.48 -42.10 12.58
CA THR A 149 30.53 -42.88 11.77
C THR A 149 29.25 -42.09 11.48
N GLN A 150 28.70 -41.35 12.45
CA GLN A 150 27.52 -40.50 12.22
C GLN A 150 27.79 -39.41 11.19
N LEU A 151 28.98 -38.79 11.24
CA LEU A 151 29.40 -37.76 10.31
C LEU A 151 29.55 -38.30 8.88
N GLU A 152 30.21 -39.45 8.70
CA GLU A 152 30.31 -40.14 7.42
C GLU A 152 28.92 -40.47 6.85
N LYS A 153 28.03 -41.04 7.67
CA LYS A 153 26.68 -41.41 7.24
C LYS A 153 25.84 -40.20 6.85
N LEU A 154 25.93 -39.09 7.59
CA LEU A 154 25.24 -37.86 7.24
C LEU A 154 25.78 -37.26 5.92
N GLN A 155 27.10 -37.28 5.71
CA GLN A 155 27.71 -36.83 4.47
C GLN A 155 27.29 -37.69 3.26
N GLU A 156 27.25 -39.02 3.42
CA GLU A 156 26.76 -39.94 2.39
C GLU A 156 25.31 -39.64 1.98
N LEU A 157 24.43 -39.40 2.96
CA LEU A 157 23.02 -39.08 2.70
C LEU A 157 22.88 -37.75 1.94
N LEU A 158 23.66 -36.73 2.31
CA LEU A 158 23.65 -35.43 1.64
C LEU A 158 24.19 -35.49 0.21
N GLN A 159 25.21 -36.30 -0.04
CA GLN A 159 25.73 -36.53 -1.39
C GLN A 159 24.69 -37.26 -2.26
N LYS A 160 24.01 -38.28 -1.72
CA LYS A 160 22.94 -38.99 -2.43
C LYS A 160 21.77 -38.07 -2.80
N ASP A 161 21.36 -37.16 -1.92
CA ASP A 161 20.31 -36.17 -2.22
C ASP A 161 20.69 -35.26 -3.39
N GLN A 162 21.93 -34.77 -3.43
CA GLN A 162 22.42 -33.99 -4.58
C GLN A 162 22.41 -34.79 -5.88
N VAL A 163 22.95 -36.00 -5.84
CA VAL A 163 23.02 -36.87 -7.02
C VAL A 163 21.62 -37.19 -7.56
N GLN A 164 20.61 -37.35 -6.70
CA GLN A 164 19.21 -37.53 -7.12
C GLN A 164 18.60 -36.27 -7.76
N LYS A 165 18.89 -35.08 -7.22
CA LYS A 165 18.44 -33.80 -7.82
C LYS A 165 19.04 -33.57 -9.20
N ASP A 166 20.30 -33.92 -9.40
CA ASP A 166 20.98 -33.73 -10.69
C ASP A 166 20.52 -34.73 -11.78
N GLN A 167 20.05 -35.92 -11.38
CA GLN A 167 19.54 -36.93 -12.32
C GLN A 167 18.13 -36.63 -12.84
N VAL A 168 17.27 -35.97 -12.06
CA VAL A 168 15.96 -35.47 -12.53
C VAL A 168 16.11 -34.29 -13.51
N GLY A 169 17.28 -33.65 -13.56
CA GLY A 169 17.58 -32.53 -14.46
C GLY A 169 18.22 -32.92 -15.80
N ARG A 170 18.44 -34.21 -16.09
CA ARG A 170 19.23 -34.65 -17.26
C ARG A 170 18.54 -35.74 -18.08
N ASP A 171 17.33 -35.47 -18.56
CA ASP A 171 16.75 -36.21 -19.68
C ASP A 171 17.20 -35.61 -21.03
N PRO A 172 17.84 -36.38 -21.93
CA PRO A 172 18.08 -35.99 -23.31
C PRO A 172 17.01 -36.62 -24.24
N ALA A 173 15.73 -36.27 -24.11
CA ALA A 173 14.72 -36.46 -25.17
C ALA A 173 13.38 -35.83 -24.74
N GLY A 174 12.71 -35.18 -25.69
CA GLY A 174 11.60 -34.25 -25.43
C GLY A 174 10.36 -34.83 -24.77
N CYS A 175 9.80 -34.07 -23.81
CA CYS A 175 8.40 -33.68 -23.69
C CYS A 175 8.26 -32.60 -22.59
N PRO A 176 7.45 -31.54 -22.75
CA PRO A 176 7.36 -30.47 -21.77
C PRO A 176 6.41 -30.85 -20.63
N GLY A 177 6.96 -31.37 -19.54
CA GLY A 177 6.25 -31.63 -18.28
C GLY A 177 7.18 -31.40 -17.11
N ALA A 178 7.43 -30.14 -16.77
CA ALA A 178 8.38 -29.75 -15.73
C ALA A 178 7.94 -30.22 -14.34
N PRO A 179 8.79 -30.91 -13.55
CA PRO A 179 8.59 -30.98 -12.11
C PRO A 179 9.10 -29.66 -11.50
N ALA A 180 8.20 -28.98 -10.81
CA ALA A 180 8.50 -27.72 -10.13
C ALA A 180 9.60 -27.94 -9.09
N SER A 181 10.78 -27.39 -9.36
CA SER A 181 11.80 -27.11 -8.36
C SER A 181 11.16 -26.22 -7.30
N MET A 182 10.96 -26.75 -6.08
CA MET A 182 10.64 -25.94 -4.90
C MET A 182 11.90 -25.18 -4.49
N ALA A 183 12.26 -24.16 -5.26
CA ALA A 183 12.84 -22.97 -4.66
C ALA A 183 11.82 -22.42 -3.65
N PRO A 184 12.22 -21.76 -2.55
CA PRO A 184 11.28 -20.93 -1.83
C PRO A 184 10.86 -19.86 -2.82
N ALA A 185 9.71 -20.06 -3.46
CA ALA A 185 9.03 -19.01 -4.15
C ALA A 185 8.84 -17.96 -3.08
N ALA A 186 9.64 -16.89 -3.13
CA ALA A 186 9.19 -15.60 -2.71
C ALA A 186 7.96 -15.35 -3.58
N VAL A 187 6.83 -15.90 -3.14
CA VAL A 187 5.51 -15.61 -3.68
C VAL A 187 5.48 -14.10 -3.68
N PRO A 188 5.48 -13.44 -4.85
CA PRO A 188 5.17 -12.04 -4.88
C PRO A 188 3.75 -12.04 -4.34
N PHE A 189 3.58 -11.63 -3.08
CA PHE A 189 2.28 -11.28 -2.58
C PHE A 189 1.72 -10.37 -3.66
N PRO A 190 0.58 -10.73 -4.30
CA PRO A 190 0.01 -9.88 -5.32
C PRO A 190 -0.32 -8.58 -4.60
N VAL A 191 0.55 -7.59 -4.76
CA VAL A 191 0.25 -6.22 -4.40
C VAL A 191 -1.02 -5.95 -5.19
N PRO A 192 -2.16 -5.63 -4.54
CA PRO A 192 -3.34 -5.28 -5.28
C PRO A 192 -2.91 -4.13 -6.19
N ALA A 193 -2.94 -4.37 -7.50
CA ALA A 193 -2.74 -3.31 -8.46
C ALA A 193 -3.63 -2.16 -7.99
N ALA A 194 -3.02 -0.99 -7.79
CA ALA A 194 -3.74 0.20 -7.35
C ALA A 194 -5.05 0.25 -8.12
N PRO A 195 -6.20 0.42 -7.44
CA PRO A 195 -7.49 0.33 -8.10
C PRO A 195 -7.44 1.24 -9.33
N PRO A 196 -7.91 0.77 -10.50
CA PRO A 196 -8.00 1.64 -11.66
C PRO A 196 -8.68 2.90 -11.19
N LYS A 197 -8.12 4.06 -11.56
CA LYS A 197 -8.72 5.36 -11.30
C LYS A 197 -10.06 5.34 -12.02
N HIS A 198 -11.09 4.78 -11.40
CA HIS A 198 -12.44 4.84 -11.89
C HIS A 198 -12.73 6.31 -11.97
N HIS A 199 -12.78 6.75 -13.22
CA HIS A 199 -13.19 8.06 -13.63
C HIS A 199 -14.45 8.35 -12.83
N LEU A 200 -14.33 9.24 -11.83
CA LEU A 200 -15.50 9.85 -11.23
C LEU A 200 -16.36 10.31 -12.40
N PRO A 201 -17.69 10.10 -12.37
CA PRO A 201 -18.55 10.57 -13.45
C PRO A 201 -18.20 12.03 -13.68
N ALA A 202 -17.75 12.35 -14.90
CA ALA A 202 -17.49 13.72 -15.28
C ALA A 202 -18.75 14.49 -14.90
N LEU A 203 -18.60 15.50 -14.03
CA LEU A 203 -19.65 16.47 -13.76
C LEU A 203 -19.94 17.13 -15.10
N ALA A 204 -20.89 16.57 -15.82
CA ALA A 204 -21.19 16.96 -17.18
C ALA A 204 -21.63 18.42 -17.16
N GLN A 205 -20.88 19.24 -17.88
CA GLN A 205 -21.30 20.48 -18.52
C GLN A 205 -22.02 21.46 -17.58
N GLN A 206 -21.24 22.26 -16.86
CA GLN A 206 -21.70 23.59 -16.46
C GLN A 206 -21.65 24.50 -17.71
N PRO A 207 -22.77 25.10 -18.16
CA PRO A 207 -22.71 26.25 -19.05
C PRO A 207 -22.06 27.41 -18.28
N ALA A 208 -21.12 28.11 -18.91
CA ALA A 208 -20.46 29.27 -18.32
C ALA A 208 -21.50 30.37 -18.03
N SER A 209 -21.64 30.73 -16.75
CA SER A 209 -22.37 31.90 -16.29
C SER A 209 -21.53 33.17 -16.52
N PRO A 210 -22.03 34.22 -17.21
CA PRO A 210 -21.26 35.42 -17.48
C PRO A 210 -21.46 36.45 -16.36
N CYS A 211 -20.54 36.53 -15.40
CA CYS A 211 -20.50 37.65 -14.45
C CYS A 211 -19.06 37.99 -14.05
N SER A 212 -18.62 39.16 -14.56
CA SER A 212 -17.56 40.08 -14.13
C SER A 212 -16.22 39.57 -13.60
N GLU A 213 -15.17 39.98 -14.33
CA GLU A 213 -13.78 40.09 -13.87
C GLU A 213 -13.67 40.85 -12.54
N VAL A 214 -12.94 40.24 -11.61
CA VAL A 214 -12.28 40.92 -10.48
C VAL A 214 -10.83 40.41 -10.46
N PRO A 215 -9.81 41.28 -10.53
CA PRO A 215 -8.43 40.86 -10.48
C PRO A 215 -8.02 40.70 -9.01
N GLY A 216 -7.66 39.48 -8.58
CA GLY A 216 -7.27 39.30 -7.18
C GLY A 216 -6.78 37.91 -6.81
N LEU A 217 -5.45 37.80 -6.78
CA LEU A 217 -4.64 37.04 -5.80
C LEU A 217 -4.76 35.51 -5.75
N GLY A 218 -3.69 34.86 -6.26
CA GLY A 218 -3.01 33.80 -5.54
C GLY A 218 -3.62 32.40 -5.63
N SER A 219 -3.05 31.56 -6.49
CA SER A 219 -3.25 30.11 -6.46
C SER A 219 -2.75 29.50 -5.14
N PRO A 220 -3.55 28.72 -4.39
CA PRO A 220 -3.04 27.86 -3.34
C PRO A 220 -3.19 26.40 -3.77
N LEU A 221 -2.29 25.95 -4.64
CA LEU A 221 -2.05 24.51 -4.84
C LEU A 221 -0.69 24.14 -4.28
N ARG A 222 -0.58 24.09 -2.95
CA ARG A 222 0.35 23.22 -2.23
C ARG A 222 -0.15 22.99 -0.81
N LEU A 223 -0.98 21.97 -0.64
CA LEU A 223 -1.08 21.28 0.65
C LEU A 223 -0.99 19.77 0.39
N VAL A 224 0.24 19.29 0.32
CA VAL A 224 0.55 17.88 0.57
C VAL A 224 0.21 17.64 2.04
N GLY A 225 -0.96 17.06 2.29
CA GLY A 225 -1.35 16.60 3.62
C GLY A 225 -0.49 15.40 3.99
N HIS A 226 0.59 15.62 4.74
CA HIS A 226 1.13 14.62 5.64
C HIS A 226 0.05 14.34 6.69
N VAL A 227 -0.42 13.10 6.78
CA VAL A 227 -1.22 12.62 7.91
C VAL A 227 -0.22 12.32 9.04
N PRO A 228 -0.25 13.02 10.20
CA PRO A 228 0.54 12.61 11.34
C PRO A 228 -0.10 11.35 11.93
N VAL A 229 0.61 10.23 11.87
CA VAL A 229 0.31 9.05 12.67
C VAL A 229 0.40 9.46 14.13
N LEU A 230 -0.73 9.43 14.84
CA LEU A 230 -0.78 9.57 16.29
C LEU A 230 -0.18 8.31 16.91
N SER A 231 1.11 8.36 17.23
CA SER A 231 1.74 7.40 18.13
C SER A 231 1.36 7.72 19.59
N PRO A 232 1.09 6.72 20.45
CA PRO A 232 0.79 6.95 21.85
C PRO A 232 2.05 7.37 22.62
N GLN A 233 2.01 8.53 23.28
CA GLN A 233 3.07 8.99 24.19
C GLN A 233 3.07 8.18 25.51
N PRO A 234 4.23 7.84 26.08
CA PRO A 234 4.32 7.23 27.41
C PRO A 234 4.00 8.29 28.47
N ARG A 235 3.22 7.91 29.48
CA ARG A 235 2.98 8.73 30.68
C ARG A 235 4.27 8.86 31.48
N GLU A 236 4.83 10.06 31.58
CA GLU A 236 5.81 10.39 32.60
C GLU A 236 5.13 10.43 33.97
N GLN A 237 5.65 9.65 34.92
CA GLN A 237 5.26 9.64 36.32
C GLN A 237 5.97 10.80 37.04
N GLU A 238 5.19 11.64 37.72
CA GLU A 238 5.64 12.72 38.59
C GLU A 238 6.21 12.16 39.91
N PRO A 239 7.38 12.62 40.40
CA PRO A 239 7.82 12.36 41.78
C PRO A 239 7.46 13.55 42.71
N PRO A 240 7.31 13.29 44.02
CA PRO A 240 6.56 14.15 44.93
C PRO A 240 7.37 15.34 45.44
N HIS A 241 6.63 16.40 45.70
CA HIS A 241 7.06 17.64 46.34
C HIS A 241 7.86 17.42 47.64
N ARG A 242 8.98 18.13 47.76
CA ARG A 242 9.44 18.69 49.03
C ARG A 242 10.17 20.01 48.81
#